data_AF-A0A6B2SSU9-F1
#
_entry.id   AF-A0A6B2SSU9-F1
#
_cell.length_a   1.000
_cell.length_b   1.000
_cell.length_c   1.000
_cell.angle_alpha   90.00
_cell.angle_beta   90.00
_cell.angle_gamma   90.00
#
_symmetry.space_group_name_H-M   'P 1'
#
loop_
_entity.id
_entity.type
_entity.pdbx_description
1 polymer ?
#
loop_
_entity_poly.entity_id
_entity_poly.type
_entity_poly.pdbx_seq_one_letter_code
_entity_poly.pdbx_strand_id
1 'polypeptide(L)'
;RLAEDLGDLPLALSQAAAYLLETGLDCARYRALLAGRTRALARLLPEPGSLPDAQTVTLAATWSLSVDRADRMRPRGLASPLLVLIALLDPNGIPASVLTGKAACRYLARHRTGRDGPDEPDEPAAEDTVEAFDAVDALRALHRMHLVDHTPGVPHQAVRVHQLVQRSIRETLSRDRLDEAAVAAADALVEAWPEV
;
A
#
# COMPACT_ATOMS: atom_id res chain seq x y z
N ARG A 1 -17.54 0.31 20.45
CA ARG A 1 -16.10 0.43 20.85
C ARG A 1 -15.25 0.34 19.58
N LEU A 2 -14.00 0.80 19.53
CA LEU A 2 -13.20 0.77 18.28
C LEU A 2 -13.05 -0.66 17.71
N ALA A 3 -12.92 -1.68 18.56
CA ALA A 3 -12.82 -3.06 18.12
C ALA A 3 -14.09 -3.58 17.42
N GLU A 4 -15.26 -3.26 17.98
CA GLU A 4 -16.57 -3.56 17.36
C GLU A 4 -16.71 -2.87 16.00
N ASP A 5 -16.28 -1.60 15.91
CA ASP A 5 -16.33 -0.84 14.65
C ASP A 5 -15.43 -1.46 13.57
N LEU A 6 -14.40 -2.23 13.94
CA LEU A 6 -13.48 -2.94 13.04
C LEU A 6 -13.87 -4.41 12.83
N GLY A 7 -15.01 -4.84 13.38
CA GLY A 7 -15.52 -6.21 13.28
C GLY A 7 -14.64 -7.26 13.96
N ASP A 8 -13.90 -6.87 15.00
CA ASP A 8 -12.98 -7.73 15.76
C ASP A 8 -11.94 -8.49 14.92
N LEU A 9 -11.62 -7.96 13.72
CA LEU A 9 -10.65 -8.57 12.82
C LEU A 9 -9.23 -8.22 13.27
N PRO A 10 -8.36 -9.21 13.55
CA PRO A 10 -6.99 -8.96 14.03
C PRO A 10 -6.18 -8.03 13.12
N LEU A 11 -6.34 -8.18 11.80
CA LEU A 11 -5.65 -7.33 10.83
C LEU A 11 -6.11 -5.87 10.92
N ALA A 12 -7.42 -5.62 10.97
CA ALA A 12 -7.99 -4.27 11.08
C ALA A 12 -7.56 -3.59 12.38
N LEU A 13 -7.53 -4.34 13.48
CA LEU A 13 -7.04 -3.88 14.78
C LEU A 13 -5.55 -3.52 14.72
N SER A 14 -4.72 -4.36 14.10
CA SER A 14 -3.28 -4.10 13.97
C SER A 14 -2.99 -2.84 13.15
N GLN A 15 -3.76 -2.59 12.07
CA GLN A 15 -3.63 -1.41 11.22
C GLN A 15 -4.12 -0.14 11.93
N ALA A 16 -5.26 -0.21 12.64
CA ALA A 16 -5.74 0.89 13.45
C ALA A 16 -4.76 1.26 14.57
N ALA A 17 -4.17 0.26 15.24
CA ALA A 17 -3.16 0.49 16.27
C ALA A 17 -1.89 1.15 15.70
N ALA A 18 -1.39 0.66 14.56
CA ALA A 18 -0.26 1.28 13.87
C ALA A 18 -0.55 2.74 13.49
N TYR A 19 -1.74 3.00 12.93
CA TYR A 19 -2.16 4.35 12.57
C TYR A 19 -2.21 5.30 13.78
N LEU A 20 -2.79 4.86 14.89
CA LEU A 20 -2.88 5.65 16.12
C LEU A 20 -1.49 5.96 16.69
N LEU A 21 -0.60 4.97 16.75
CA LEU A 21 0.79 5.17 17.20
C LEU A 21 1.55 6.14 16.31
N GLU A 22 1.37 6.04 15.00
CA GLU A 22 2.08 6.84 14.01
C GLU A 22 1.57 8.29 13.90
N THR A 23 0.29 8.54 14.26
CA THR A 23 -0.33 9.86 14.17
C THR A 23 -0.50 10.56 15.51
N GLY A 24 -0.36 9.82 16.62
CA GLY A 24 -0.64 10.32 17.97
C GLY A 24 -2.12 10.65 18.19
N LEU A 25 -3.03 10.22 17.31
CA LEU A 25 -4.45 10.45 17.45
C LEU A 25 -5.04 9.58 18.55
N ASP A 26 -6.12 10.07 19.15
CA ASP A 26 -6.95 9.26 20.03
C ASP A 26 -7.94 8.40 19.23
N CYS A 27 -8.51 7.39 19.90
CA CYS A 27 -9.47 6.48 19.30
C CYS A 27 -10.73 7.21 18.77
N ALA A 28 -11.16 8.31 19.40
CA ALA A 28 -12.38 9.01 18.98
C ALA A 28 -12.19 9.72 17.64
N ARG A 29 -11.04 10.39 17.45
CA ARG A 29 -10.67 11.05 16.19
C ARG A 29 -10.44 10.04 15.08
N TYR A 30 -9.79 8.92 15.36
CA TYR A 30 -9.64 7.85 14.38
C TYR A 30 -10.98 7.26 13.94
N ARG A 31 -11.91 7.02 14.88
CA ARG A 31 -13.28 6.55 14.54
C ARG A 31 -14.03 7.53 13.64
N ALA A 32 -13.85 8.84 13.85
CA ALA A 32 -14.46 9.86 12.99
C ALA A 32 -13.90 9.81 11.56
N LEU A 33 -12.57 9.66 11.42
CA LEU A 33 -11.91 9.48 10.11
C LEU A 33 -12.39 8.20 9.42
N LEU A 34 -12.41 7.09 10.15
CA LEU A 34 -12.87 5.79 9.65
C LEU A 34 -14.32 5.88 9.16
N ALA A 35 -15.23 6.44 9.97
CA ALA A 35 -16.62 6.62 9.59
C ALA A 35 -16.79 7.54 8.37
N GLY A 36 -15.97 8.60 8.27
CA GLY A 36 -15.93 9.46 7.08
C GLY A 36 -15.53 8.68 5.82
N ARG A 37 -14.45 7.90 5.92
CA ARG A 37 -13.91 7.10 4.82
C ARG A 37 -14.85 5.97 4.40
N THR A 38 -15.45 5.26 5.35
CA THR A 38 -16.46 4.22 5.11
C THR A 38 -17.66 4.78 4.34
N ARG A 39 -18.17 5.96 4.73
CA ARG A 39 -19.27 6.62 4.00
C ARG A 39 -18.86 7.04 2.59
N ALA A 40 -17.64 7.54 2.41
CA ALA A 40 -17.14 7.92 1.09
C ALA A 40 -17.04 6.70 0.16
N LEU A 41 -16.50 5.58 0.64
CA LEU A 41 -16.40 4.33 -0.13
C LEU A 41 -17.79 3.73 -0.43
N ALA A 42 -18.70 3.74 0.55
CA ALA A 42 -20.06 3.25 0.35
C ALA A 42 -20.82 3.99 -0.76
N ARG A 43 -20.54 5.29 -0.98
CA ARG A 43 -21.15 6.08 -2.08
C ARG A 43 -20.58 5.76 -3.46
N LEU A 44 -19.40 5.15 -3.54
CA LEU A 44 -18.74 4.78 -4.79
C LEU A 44 -19.12 3.37 -5.27
N LEU A 45 -19.79 2.58 -4.42
CA LEU A 45 -20.28 1.25 -4.77
C LEU A 45 -21.65 1.34 -5.46
N PRO A 46 -21.87 0.65 -6.60
CA PRO A 46 -23.17 0.61 -7.27
C PRO A 46 -24.26 -0.13 -6.45
N GLU A 47 -25.52 0.22 -6.74
CA GLU A 47 -26.77 -0.19 -6.07
C GLU A 47 -27.10 -1.71 -6.09
N PRO A 48 -28.10 -2.18 -5.30
CA PRO A 48 -28.02 -3.36 -4.43
C PRO A 48 -28.24 -4.70 -5.15
N GLY A 49 -27.21 -5.54 -5.08
CA GLY A 49 -27.27 -6.95 -5.47
C GLY A 49 -25.96 -7.70 -5.18
N SER A 50 -24.87 -6.95 -5.01
CA SER A 50 -23.53 -7.45 -4.65
C SER A 50 -22.84 -6.50 -3.66
N LEU A 51 -23.62 -5.88 -2.74
CA LEU A 51 -23.06 -5.00 -1.73
C LEU A 51 -22.08 -5.81 -0.86
N PRO A 52 -20.80 -5.40 -0.76
CA PRO A 52 -19.90 -5.95 0.24
C PRO A 52 -20.55 -5.82 1.61
N ASP A 53 -20.38 -6.81 2.48
CA ASP A 53 -20.86 -6.66 3.86
C ASP A 53 -20.23 -5.42 4.51
N ALA A 54 -20.91 -4.85 5.51
CA ALA A 54 -20.46 -3.63 6.19
C ALA A 54 -19.02 -3.79 6.77
N GLN A 55 -18.63 -5.03 7.06
CA GLN A 55 -17.30 -5.40 7.51
C GLN A 55 -16.25 -5.22 6.40
N THR A 56 -16.54 -5.60 5.16
CA THR A 56 -15.69 -5.40 3.99
C THR A 56 -15.47 -3.92 3.67
N VAL A 57 -16.52 -3.10 3.75
CA VAL A 57 -16.39 -1.63 3.51
C VAL A 57 -15.53 -0.98 4.60
N THR A 58 -15.69 -1.42 5.84
CA THR A 58 -14.89 -0.93 6.98
C THR A 58 -13.42 -1.36 6.87
N LEU A 59 -13.17 -2.59 6.44
CA LEU A 59 -11.81 -3.08 6.15
C LEU A 59 -11.17 -2.25 5.04
N ALA A 60 -11.88 -2.02 3.93
CA ALA A 60 -11.40 -1.19 2.84
C ALA A 60 -11.10 0.25 3.30
N ALA A 61 -11.94 0.82 4.18
CA ALA A 61 -11.72 2.14 4.75
C ALA A 61 -10.46 2.20 5.65
N THR A 62 -10.30 1.22 6.55
CA THR A 62 -9.13 1.08 7.44
C THR A 62 -7.83 0.94 6.63
N TRP A 63 -7.87 0.09 5.61
CA TRP A 63 -6.77 -0.11 4.69
C TRP A 63 -6.43 1.17 3.94
N SER A 64 -7.43 1.83 3.37
CA SER A 64 -7.18 3.02 2.56
C SER A 64 -6.63 4.20 3.39
N LEU A 65 -7.05 4.35 4.65
CA LEU A 65 -6.41 5.28 5.58
C LEU A 65 -4.95 4.92 5.85
N SER A 66 -4.64 3.63 5.96
CA SER A 66 -3.27 3.15 6.22
C SER A 66 -2.35 3.39 5.02
N VAL A 67 -2.85 3.15 3.80
CA VAL A 67 -2.15 3.46 2.55
C VAL A 67 -1.92 4.96 2.38
N ASP A 68 -2.95 5.79 2.58
CA ASP A 68 -2.81 7.25 2.53
C ASP A 68 -1.74 7.75 3.50
N ARG A 69 -1.66 7.14 4.69
CA ARG A 69 -0.65 7.50 5.69
C ARG A 69 0.74 7.07 5.24
N ALA A 70 0.89 5.86 4.71
CA ALA A 70 2.16 5.37 4.17
C ALA A 70 2.67 6.26 3.02
N ASP A 71 1.79 6.68 2.10
CA ASP A 71 2.14 7.57 1.00
C ASP A 71 2.60 8.97 1.46
N ARG A 72 2.19 9.42 2.64
CA ARG A 72 2.63 10.69 3.22
C ARG A 72 3.98 10.57 3.95
N MET A 73 4.45 9.35 4.22
CA MET A 73 5.79 9.13 4.79
C MET A 73 6.86 9.36 3.73
N ARG A 74 8.10 9.65 4.15
CA ARG A 74 9.22 9.71 3.20
C ARG A 74 9.67 8.29 2.83
N PRO A 75 9.93 8.00 1.54
CA PRO A 75 9.73 8.87 0.37
C PRO A 75 8.24 8.99 -0.02
N ARG A 76 7.77 10.23 -0.16
CA ARG A 76 6.35 10.53 -0.40
C ARG A 76 5.89 9.92 -1.72
N GLY A 77 4.73 9.28 -1.70
CA GLY A 77 4.02 8.81 -2.88
C GLY A 77 4.49 7.48 -3.48
N LEU A 78 5.44 6.79 -2.82
CA LEU A 78 5.97 5.53 -3.33
C LEU A 78 5.30 4.29 -2.72
N ALA A 79 4.55 4.43 -1.64
CA ALA A 79 3.97 3.30 -0.92
C ALA A 79 2.85 2.62 -1.73
N SER A 80 1.94 3.41 -2.33
CA SER A 80 0.88 2.91 -3.21
C SER A 80 1.40 2.17 -4.45
N PRO A 81 2.27 2.74 -5.31
CA PRO A 81 2.75 2.04 -6.49
C PRO A 81 3.58 0.79 -6.12
N LEU A 82 4.29 0.82 -4.99
CA LEU A 82 5.01 -0.35 -4.49
C LEU A 82 4.06 -1.47 -4.03
N LEU A 83 2.96 -1.13 -3.36
CA LEU A 83 1.91 -2.09 -3.02
C LEU A 83 1.29 -2.72 -4.26
N VAL A 84 1.14 -1.98 -5.35
CA VAL A 84 0.63 -2.53 -6.62
C VAL A 84 1.56 -3.61 -7.18
N LEU A 85 2.88 -3.38 -7.18
CA LEU A 85 3.84 -4.42 -7.59
C LEU A 85 3.79 -5.64 -6.66
N ILE A 86 3.80 -5.41 -5.34
CA ILE A 86 3.71 -6.46 -4.31
C ILE A 86 2.42 -7.27 -4.47
N ALA A 87 1.33 -6.63 -4.86
CA ALA A 87 0.06 -7.29 -5.07
C ALA A 87 0.10 -8.31 -6.20
N LEU A 88 1.02 -8.23 -7.16
CA LEU A 88 1.10 -9.14 -8.31
C LEU A 88 2.08 -10.31 -8.10
N LEU A 89 2.85 -10.30 -7.02
CA LEU A 89 3.87 -11.30 -6.71
C LEU A 89 3.35 -12.34 -5.70
N ASP A 90 4.14 -13.40 -5.46
CA ASP A 90 3.78 -14.42 -4.46
C ASP A 90 3.76 -13.81 -3.04
N PRO A 91 2.67 -13.95 -2.27
CA PRO A 91 2.51 -13.31 -0.96
C PRO A 91 3.45 -13.85 0.14
N ASN A 92 4.03 -15.04 -0.05
CA ASN A 92 4.79 -15.73 0.99
C ASN A 92 6.29 -15.47 0.96
N GLY A 93 6.80 -14.77 -0.05
CA GLY A 93 8.22 -14.45 -0.11
C GLY A 93 8.60 -13.70 -1.38
N ILE A 94 8.64 -12.38 -1.27
CA ILE A 94 9.13 -11.51 -2.33
C ILE A 94 10.57 -11.11 -1.99
N PRO A 95 11.56 -11.42 -2.86
CA PRO A 95 12.92 -10.95 -2.68
C PRO A 95 13.00 -9.42 -2.75
N ALA A 96 13.82 -8.81 -1.90
CA ALA A 96 13.99 -7.36 -1.90
C ALA A 96 14.51 -6.85 -3.26
N SER A 97 15.39 -7.62 -3.91
CA SER A 97 15.97 -7.29 -5.22
C SER A 97 14.93 -7.09 -6.32
N VAL A 98 13.79 -7.78 -6.26
CA VAL A 98 12.68 -7.59 -7.21
C VAL A 98 12.05 -6.21 -7.02
N LEU A 99 11.92 -5.74 -5.78
CA LEU A 99 11.25 -4.48 -5.46
C LEU A 99 12.20 -3.27 -5.49
N THR A 100 13.51 -3.50 -5.47
CA THR A 100 14.54 -2.46 -5.54
C THR A 100 15.28 -2.45 -6.89
N GLY A 101 14.88 -3.30 -7.84
CA GLY A 101 15.46 -3.41 -9.18
C GLY A 101 15.13 -2.21 -10.07
N LYS A 102 15.79 -2.10 -11.23
CA LYS A 102 15.63 -0.94 -12.13
C LYS A 102 14.23 -0.87 -12.71
N ALA A 103 13.64 -2.02 -13.07
CA ALA A 103 12.27 -2.10 -13.54
C ALA A 103 11.26 -1.61 -12.48
N ALA A 104 11.44 -2.04 -11.22
CA ALA A 104 10.60 -1.60 -10.11
C ALA A 104 10.74 -0.09 -9.86
N CYS A 105 11.96 0.42 -9.74
CA CYS A 105 12.22 1.84 -9.57
C CYS A 105 11.63 2.70 -10.69
N ARG A 106 11.73 2.26 -11.95
CA ARG A 106 11.10 2.93 -13.11
C ARG A 106 9.58 2.96 -12.99
N TYR A 107 8.97 1.88 -12.55
CA TYR A 107 7.52 1.84 -12.30
C TYR A 107 7.13 2.79 -11.17
N LEU A 108 7.85 2.78 -10.04
CA LEU A 108 7.61 3.66 -8.89
C LEU A 108 7.72 5.14 -9.28
N ALA A 109 8.73 5.51 -10.06
CA ALA A 109 8.92 6.86 -10.58
C ALA A 109 7.71 7.35 -11.40
N ARG A 110 7.21 6.51 -12.31
CA ARG A 110 6.07 6.82 -13.18
C ARG A 110 4.75 6.95 -12.43
N HIS A 111 4.59 6.18 -11.35
CA HIS A 111 3.33 6.03 -10.63
C HIS A 111 3.34 6.67 -9.24
N ARG A 112 4.31 7.54 -8.97
CA ARG A 112 4.43 8.28 -7.71
C ARG A 112 3.17 9.09 -7.44
N THR A 113 2.49 8.80 -6.33
CA THR A 113 1.26 9.49 -5.93
C THR A 113 1.57 10.82 -5.23
N GLY A 114 0.63 11.76 -5.22
CA GLY A 114 0.77 13.00 -4.42
C GLY A 114 1.74 14.05 -4.96
N ARG A 115 2.04 14.06 -6.28
CA ARG A 115 2.71 15.19 -6.95
C ARG A 115 1.89 16.49 -6.90
N ASP A 116 0.56 16.39 -6.76
CA ASP A 116 -0.38 17.51 -6.94
C ASP A 116 -1.05 18.00 -5.63
N GLY A 117 -0.39 17.85 -4.47
CA GLY A 117 -0.92 18.38 -3.21
C GLY A 117 -0.84 19.92 -3.17
N PRO A 118 -1.92 20.66 -2.88
CA PRO A 118 -1.92 22.13 -2.89
C PRO A 118 -1.12 22.78 -1.74
N ASP A 119 -0.66 22.00 -0.76
CA ASP A 119 0.03 22.47 0.43
C ASP A 119 1.47 21.91 0.46
N GLU A 120 2.42 22.49 -0.28
CA GLU A 120 3.81 22.72 0.17
C GLU A 120 4.70 23.31 -0.94
N PRO A 121 5.79 24.04 -0.58
CA PRO A 121 6.62 24.80 -1.53
C PRO A 121 7.30 23.88 -2.54
N ASP A 122 7.59 24.44 -3.72
CA ASP A 122 8.48 23.91 -4.75
C ASP A 122 9.86 23.53 -4.16
N GLU A 123 9.97 22.40 -3.47
CA GLU A 123 11.23 21.67 -3.42
C GLU A 123 11.50 21.30 -4.89
N PRO A 124 12.63 21.74 -5.47
CA PRO A 124 12.95 21.43 -6.85
C PRO A 124 12.83 19.92 -6.99
N ALA A 125 12.02 19.46 -7.94
CA ALA A 125 11.77 18.06 -8.20
C ALA A 125 13.12 17.33 -8.20
N ALA A 126 13.48 16.75 -7.05
CA ALA A 126 14.65 15.90 -6.93
C ALA A 126 14.41 14.83 -7.99
N GLU A 127 15.35 14.77 -8.94
CA GLU A 127 15.23 14.12 -10.24
C GLU A 127 14.28 12.92 -10.17
N ASP A 128 13.34 12.84 -11.13
CA ASP A 128 12.28 11.81 -11.25
C ASP A 128 12.74 10.34 -11.14
N THR A 129 14.03 10.12 -10.99
CA THR A 129 14.69 8.90 -10.51
C THR A 129 14.27 8.53 -9.09
N VAL A 130 13.62 7.37 -8.99
CA VAL A 130 13.50 6.61 -7.74
C VAL A 130 14.71 5.69 -7.66
N GLU A 131 15.46 5.75 -6.57
CA GLU A 131 16.59 4.86 -6.33
C GLU A 131 16.19 3.63 -5.51
N ALA A 132 17.06 2.61 -5.48
CA ALA A 132 16.84 1.41 -4.68
C ALA A 132 16.61 1.72 -3.19
N PHE A 133 17.28 2.73 -2.66
CA PHE A 133 17.12 3.17 -1.27
C PHE A 133 15.72 3.75 -1.01
N ASP A 134 15.15 4.50 -1.96
CA ASP A 134 13.79 5.02 -1.86
C ASP A 134 12.76 3.87 -1.83
N ALA A 135 12.96 2.84 -2.65
CA ALA A 135 12.11 1.66 -2.62
C ALA A 135 12.19 0.93 -1.27
N VAL A 136 13.38 0.83 -0.65
CA VAL A 136 13.55 0.26 0.70
C VAL A 136 12.85 1.11 1.77
N ASP A 137 12.95 2.44 1.70
CA ASP A 137 12.27 3.30 2.66
C ASP A 137 10.74 3.26 2.50
N ALA A 138 10.24 3.14 1.27
CA ALA A 138 8.83 2.88 1.00
C ALA A 138 8.38 1.53 1.58
N LEU A 139 9.19 0.46 1.47
CA LEU A 139 8.92 -0.83 2.14
C LEU A 139 8.83 -0.67 3.66
N ARG A 140 9.71 0.14 4.26
CA ARG A 140 9.67 0.42 5.71
C ARG A 140 8.41 1.21 6.09
N ALA A 141 7.99 2.17 5.28
CA ALA A 141 6.73 2.90 5.49
C ALA A 141 5.52 1.96 5.46
N LEU A 142 5.46 1.06 4.48
CA LEU A 142 4.43 0.02 4.40
C LEU A 142 4.45 -0.92 5.60
N HIS A 143 5.65 -1.31 6.06
CA HIS A 143 5.80 -2.16 7.23
C HIS A 143 5.32 -1.48 8.52
N ARG A 144 5.66 -0.20 8.73
CA ARG A 144 5.19 0.59 9.89
C ARG A 144 3.68 0.71 9.96
N MET A 145 3.00 0.67 8.81
CA MET A 145 1.54 0.68 8.71
C MET A 145 0.91 -0.71 8.75
N HIS A 146 1.71 -1.77 8.99
CA HIS A 146 1.28 -3.18 8.97
C HIS A 146 0.56 -3.56 7.66
N LEU A 147 1.01 -3.00 6.54
CA LEU A 147 0.54 -3.35 5.19
C LEU A 147 1.35 -4.51 4.60
N VAL A 148 2.60 -4.64 5.01
CA VAL A 148 3.54 -5.71 4.63
C VAL A 148 4.39 -6.10 5.83
N ASP A 149 4.88 -7.34 5.85
CA ASP A 149 5.97 -7.75 6.73
C ASP A 149 7.27 -7.62 5.95
N HIS A 150 8.17 -6.74 6.42
CA HIS A 150 9.47 -6.52 5.80
C HIS A 150 10.59 -7.02 6.73
N THR A 151 11.21 -8.14 6.37
CA THR A 151 12.30 -8.78 7.10
C THR A 151 13.58 -8.78 6.25
N PRO A 152 14.39 -7.70 6.30
CA PRO A 152 15.57 -7.56 5.43
C PRO A 152 16.66 -8.62 5.68
N GLY A 153 16.62 -9.31 6.82
CA GLY A 153 17.56 -10.39 7.16
C GLY A 153 17.35 -11.71 6.37
N VAL A 154 16.27 -11.83 5.60
CA VAL A 154 15.98 -13.03 4.78
C VAL A 154 15.82 -12.59 3.32
N PRO A 155 16.92 -12.44 2.55
CA PRO A 155 16.91 -11.73 1.26
C PRO A 155 15.95 -12.30 0.21
N HIS A 156 15.67 -13.62 0.25
CA HIS A 156 14.75 -14.29 -0.67
C HIS A 156 13.27 -14.28 -0.22
N GLN A 157 12.98 -13.85 1.00
CA GLN A 157 11.62 -13.72 1.56
C GLN A 157 11.48 -12.39 2.29
N ALA A 158 12.15 -11.37 1.78
CA ALA A 158 12.31 -10.11 2.47
C ALA A 158 10.96 -9.42 2.71
N VAL A 159 9.99 -9.64 1.84
CA VAL A 159 8.66 -9.03 1.95
C VAL A 159 7.56 -10.10 1.89
N ARG A 160 6.60 -10.02 2.81
CA ARG A 160 5.36 -10.80 2.80
C ARG A 160 4.18 -9.86 2.90
N VAL A 161 3.05 -10.29 2.35
CA VAL A 161 1.82 -9.50 2.35
C VAL A 161 0.63 -10.42 2.59
N HIS A 162 -0.36 -9.93 3.33
CA HIS A 162 -1.57 -10.69 3.58
C HIS A 162 -2.40 -10.83 2.28
N GLN A 163 -2.91 -12.03 1.98
CA GLN A 163 -3.64 -12.30 0.73
C GLN A 163 -4.86 -11.38 0.52
N LEU A 164 -5.55 -11.02 1.62
CA LEU A 164 -6.65 -10.05 1.56
C LEU A 164 -6.18 -8.69 1.00
N VAL A 165 -5.00 -8.21 1.43
CA VAL A 165 -4.44 -6.93 0.96
C VAL A 165 -4.11 -7.01 -0.54
N GLN A 166 -3.46 -8.08 -1.00
CA GLN A 166 -3.19 -8.27 -2.43
C GLN A 166 -4.47 -8.29 -3.25
N ARG A 167 -5.48 -9.05 -2.80
CA ARG A 167 -6.76 -9.16 -3.48
C ARG A 167 -7.47 -7.83 -3.58
N SER A 168 -7.56 -7.08 -2.48
CA SER A 168 -8.17 -5.75 -2.46
C SER A 168 -7.47 -4.79 -3.43
N ILE A 169 -6.14 -4.81 -3.50
CA ILE A 169 -5.40 -3.97 -4.47
C ILE A 169 -5.79 -4.35 -5.90
N ARG A 170 -5.74 -5.64 -6.25
CA ARG A 170 -6.08 -6.12 -7.61
C ARG A 170 -7.52 -5.77 -8.01
N GLU A 171 -8.47 -5.86 -7.08
CA GLU A 171 -9.89 -5.54 -7.34
C GLU A 171 -10.14 -4.03 -7.58
N THR A 172 -9.25 -3.16 -7.10
CA THR A 172 -9.38 -1.70 -7.26
C THR A 172 -8.71 -1.15 -8.53
N LEU A 173 -7.85 -1.92 -9.19
CA LEU A 173 -7.11 -1.47 -10.37
C LEU A 173 -7.96 -1.63 -11.64
N SER A 174 -7.86 -0.67 -12.56
CA SER A 174 -8.35 -0.86 -13.92
C SER A 174 -7.51 -1.91 -14.65
N ARG A 175 -8.06 -2.51 -15.71
CA ARG A 175 -7.34 -3.53 -16.51
C ARG A 175 -6.03 -2.99 -17.07
N ASP A 176 -6.03 -1.80 -17.66
CA ASP A 176 -4.83 -1.17 -18.23
C ASP A 176 -3.73 -0.96 -17.17
N ARG A 177 -4.11 -0.56 -15.95
CA ARG A 177 -3.18 -0.36 -14.82
C ARG A 177 -2.62 -1.68 -14.32
N LEU A 178 -3.44 -2.72 -14.32
CA LEU A 178 -3.05 -4.07 -13.93
C LEU A 178 -2.08 -4.67 -14.95
N ASP A 179 -2.34 -4.50 -16.24
CA ASP A 179 -1.47 -4.97 -17.32
C ASP A 179 -0.10 -4.27 -17.28
N GLU A 180 -0.08 -2.94 -17.11
CA GLU A 180 1.17 -2.19 -16.97
C GLU A 180 1.98 -2.64 -15.74
N ALA A 181 1.31 -2.83 -14.61
CA ALA A 181 1.96 -3.31 -13.39
C ALA A 181 2.46 -4.75 -13.53
N ALA A 182 1.75 -5.61 -14.27
CA ALA A 182 2.15 -6.99 -14.52
C ALA A 182 3.42 -7.05 -15.38
N VAL A 183 3.52 -6.21 -16.41
CA VAL A 183 4.75 -6.08 -17.21
C VAL A 183 5.92 -5.62 -16.34
N ALA A 184 5.72 -4.59 -15.52
CA ALA A 184 6.78 -4.10 -14.64
C ALA A 184 7.23 -5.14 -13.59
N ALA A 185 6.29 -5.91 -13.02
CA ALA A 185 6.60 -6.98 -12.10
C ALA A 185 7.35 -8.13 -12.78
N ALA A 186 6.97 -8.48 -14.02
CA ALA A 186 7.67 -9.49 -14.82
C ALA A 186 9.11 -9.06 -15.16
N ASP A 187 9.30 -7.82 -15.63
CA ASP A 187 10.62 -7.25 -15.90
C ASP A 187 11.50 -7.27 -14.64
N ALA A 188 10.93 -6.90 -13.49
CA ALA A 188 11.65 -6.92 -12.21
C ALA A 188 12.04 -8.34 -11.76
N LEU A 189 11.19 -9.34 -12.02
CA LEU A 189 11.52 -10.74 -11.77
C LEU A 189 12.66 -11.24 -12.66
N VAL A 190 12.65 -10.85 -13.95
CA VAL A 190 13.72 -11.20 -14.90
C VAL A 190 15.04 -10.54 -14.49
N GLU A 191 15.02 -9.25 -14.12
CA GLU A 191 16.22 -8.54 -13.65
C GLU A 191 16.81 -9.14 -12.37
N ALA A 192 15.98 -9.66 -11.47
CA ALA A 192 16.41 -10.26 -10.22
C ALA A 192 16.83 -11.73 -10.35
N TRP A 193 16.58 -12.36 -11.50
CA TRP A 193 16.88 -13.76 -11.72
C TRP A 193 18.39 -13.97 -11.89
N PRO A 194 19.03 -14.91 -11.18
CA PRO A 194 20.45 -15.18 -11.36
C PRO A 194 20.73 -15.71 -12.76
N GLU A 195 21.82 -15.26 -13.39
CA GLU A 195 22.35 -15.88 -14.61
C GLU A 195 22.68 -17.35 -14.30
N VAL A 196 22.17 -18.26 -15.12
CA VAL A 196 22.35 -19.72 -15.00
C VAL A 196 23.67 -20.15 -15.63
#